data_AF-A0A497P3H2-F1
#
_entry.id   AF-A0A497P3H2-F1
#
_cell.length_a   1.000
_cell.length_b   1.000
_cell.length_c   1.000
_cell.angle_alpha   90.00
_cell.angle_beta   90.00
_cell.angle_gamma   90.00
#
_symmetry.space_group_name_H-M   'P 1'
#
loop_
_entity.id
_entity.type
_entity.pdbx_description
1 polymer ?
#
loop_
_entity_poly.entity_id
_entity_poly.type
_entity_poly.pdbx_seq_one_letter_code
_entity_poly.pdbx_strand_id
1 'polypeptide(L)'
;MINTSKIDNGVQQILVRNMGLRNGERLLVITDSPSSHDWRTLNIKSLDDMLKRNLLARSIADIAERRFPKCKTSFKIYPSTGRNSAEPEKTVETNLKKHDVILAITTYSISHTDARQSATKMGVRIASMPSVLADMFYNGGSMTVDYTRIASETMRLTKILNNTSMIRINTKTGTDFFFSIKGRKGLSDTGILNSRGDWGNLPAGEAYIAPVERTANGIVIIEAGWFPNLKRNMRLIFESGN
;
A
#
# COMPACT_ATOMS: atom_id res chain seq x y z
N MET A 1 1.09 -6.85 22.54
CA MET A 1 0.97 -5.39 22.75
C MET A 1 1.94 -4.69 21.82
N ILE A 2 1.54 -3.60 21.14
CA ILE A 2 2.43 -2.86 20.23
C ILE A 2 3.51 -2.16 21.07
N ASN A 3 4.79 -2.37 20.74
CA ASN A 3 5.88 -1.65 21.40
C ASN A 3 6.06 -0.28 20.73
N THR A 4 5.43 0.75 21.30
CA THR A 4 5.43 2.11 20.74
C THR A 4 6.84 2.69 20.58
N SER A 5 7.76 2.38 21.49
CA SER A 5 9.16 2.85 21.41
C SER A 5 9.89 2.33 20.15
N LYS A 6 9.56 1.10 19.70
CA LYS A 6 10.19 0.49 18.53
C LYS A 6 9.68 1.04 17.20
N ILE A 7 8.41 1.48 17.15
CA ILE A 7 7.80 2.01 15.92
C ILE A 7 7.92 3.54 15.80
N ASP A 8 8.25 4.24 16.90
CA ASP A 8 8.22 5.69 16.99
C ASP A 8 9.08 6.38 15.92
N ASN A 9 10.32 5.91 15.72
CA ASN A 9 11.19 6.45 14.66
C ASN A 9 10.62 6.18 13.25
N GLY A 10 10.08 4.99 12.98
CA GLY A 10 9.47 4.67 11.68
C GLY A 10 8.26 5.56 11.38
N VAL A 11 7.42 5.82 12.38
CA VAL A 11 6.28 6.75 12.25
C VAL A 11 6.77 8.17 11.92
N GLN A 12 7.77 8.67 12.65
CA GLN A 12 8.36 9.98 12.37
C GLN A 12 8.92 10.05 10.95
N GLN A 13 9.67 9.03 10.52
CA GLN A 13 10.27 9.01 9.19
C GLN A 13 9.23 9.03 8.08
N ILE A 14 8.17 8.22 8.16
CA ILE A 14 7.10 8.26 7.16
C ILE A 14 6.42 9.62 7.11
N LEU A 15 6.03 10.16 8.26
CA LEU A 15 5.31 11.44 8.30
C LEU A 15 6.16 12.59 7.74
N VAL A 16 7.47 12.60 7.99
CA VAL A 16 8.37 13.66 7.51
C VAL A 16 8.83 13.43 6.08
N ARG A 17 9.37 12.25 5.76
CA ARG A 17 10.05 11.99 4.48
C ARG A 17 9.08 11.62 3.38
N ASN A 18 8.14 10.72 3.67
CA ASN A 18 7.20 10.21 2.68
C ASN A 18 6.03 11.17 2.52
N MET A 19 5.38 11.55 3.61
CA MET A 19 4.16 12.37 3.55
C MET A 19 4.44 13.88 3.51
N GLY A 20 5.65 14.30 3.92
CA GLY A 20 5.99 15.73 3.99
C GLY A 20 5.03 16.51 4.88
N LEU A 21 4.68 15.97 6.05
CA LEU A 21 3.78 16.59 7.02
C LEU A 21 4.35 17.94 7.51
N ARG A 22 3.51 18.97 7.53
CA ARG A 22 3.88 20.35 7.86
C ARG A 22 3.08 20.85 9.06
N ASN A 23 3.64 21.83 9.77
CA ASN A 23 2.95 22.48 10.89
C ASN A 23 1.59 23.05 10.45
N GLY A 24 0.58 22.91 11.30
CA GLY A 24 -0.79 23.35 11.04
C GLY A 24 -1.64 22.38 10.22
N GLU A 25 -1.04 21.35 9.62
CA GLU A 25 -1.80 20.35 8.84
C GLU A 25 -2.60 19.41 9.74
N ARG A 26 -3.71 18.94 9.19
CA ARG A 26 -4.60 17.97 9.83
C ARG A 26 -4.22 16.57 9.35
N LEU A 27 -3.74 15.74 10.27
CA LEU A 27 -3.39 14.35 10.03
C LEU A 27 -4.55 13.45 10.46
N LEU A 28 -4.96 12.53 9.59
CA LEU A 28 -5.87 11.44 9.93
C LEU A 28 -5.13 10.10 9.87
N VAL A 29 -5.17 9.35 10.95
CA VAL A 29 -4.88 7.91 10.92
C VAL A 29 -6.22 7.17 10.92
N ILE A 30 -6.46 6.37 9.89
CA ILE A 30 -7.72 5.65 9.71
C ILE A 30 -7.47 4.15 9.51
N THR A 31 -8.33 3.34 10.11
CA THR A 31 -8.28 1.87 10.08
C THR A 31 -9.70 1.31 10.02
N ASP A 32 -9.84 0.00 9.79
CA ASP A 32 -11.12 -0.72 9.78
C ASP A 32 -11.19 -1.82 10.86
N SER A 33 -12.36 -1.94 11.48
CA SER A 33 -12.66 -3.00 12.46
C SER A 33 -13.42 -4.16 11.82
N PRO A 34 -13.25 -5.41 12.32
CA PRO A 34 -14.09 -6.52 11.91
C PRO A 34 -15.58 -6.17 12.02
N SER A 35 -16.31 -6.37 10.92
CA SER A 35 -17.77 -6.25 10.87
C SER A 35 -18.44 -7.46 11.53
N SER A 36 -19.75 -7.40 11.78
CA SER A 36 -20.52 -8.55 12.24
C SER A 36 -20.52 -9.73 11.25
N HIS A 37 -20.22 -9.48 9.97
CA HIS A 37 -19.99 -10.54 9.00
C HIS A 37 -18.63 -11.20 9.23
N ASP A 38 -17.57 -10.39 9.37
CA ASP A 38 -16.20 -10.87 9.56
C ASP A 38 -16.07 -11.74 10.82
N TRP A 39 -16.71 -11.36 11.92
CA TRP A 39 -16.74 -12.16 13.16
C TRP A 39 -17.33 -13.56 12.98
N ARG A 40 -18.22 -13.75 11.99
CA ARG A 40 -18.87 -15.03 11.70
C ARG A 40 -18.13 -15.85 10.66
N THR A 41 -17.37 -15.22 9.76
CA THR A 41 -16.82 -15.88 8.57
C THR A 41 -15.30 -16.00 8.56
N LEU A 42 -14.59 -15.10 9.24
CA LEU A 42 -13.13 -15.13 9.32
C LEU A 42 -12.66 -16.09 10.41
N ASN A 43 -11.51 -16.72 10.18
CA ASN A 43 -10.84 -17.51 11.20
C ASN A 43 -10.18 -16.59 12.26
N ILE A 44 -9.83 -17.19 13.41
CA ILE A 44 -9.24 -16.47 14.56
C ILE A 44 -7.97 -15.71 14.17
N LYS A 45 -7.11 -16.28 13.32
CA LYS A 45 -5.86 -15.62 12.91
C LYS A 45 -6.14 -14.34 12.12
N SER A 46 -7.07 -14.39 11.16
CA SER A 46 -7.47 -13.21 10.39
C SER A 46 -8.06 -12.12 11.29
N LEU A 47 -8.90 -12.49 12.26
CA LEU A 47 -9.47 -11.54 13.23
C LEU A 47 -8.39 -10.90 14.12
N ASP A 48 -7.45 -11.72 14.63
CA ASP A 48 -6.32 -11.24 15.42
C ASP A 48 -5.43 -10.27 14.62
N ASP A 49 -5.16 -10.56 13.35
CA ASP A 49 -4.41 -9.67 12.46
C ASP A 49 -5.12 -8.31 12.25
N MET A 50 -6.45 -8.31 12.11
CA MET A 50 -7.25 -7.07 12.02
C MET A 50 -7.17 -6.25 13.32
N LEU A 51 -7.29 -6.91 14.48
CA LEU A 51 -7.25 -6.23 15.78
C LEU A 51 -5.86 -5.68 16.10
N LYS A 52 -4.80 -6.42 15.78
CA LYS A 52 -3.41 -5.94 15.89
C LYS A 52 -3.17 -4.70 15.04
N ARG A 53 -3.76 -4.65 13.84
CA ARG A 53 -3.68 -3.50 12.93
C ARG A 53 -4.41 -2.28 13.49
N ASN A 54 -5.58 -2.47 14.10
CA ASN A 54 -6.28 -1.39 14.80
C ASN A 54 -5.45 -0.80 15.95
N LEU A 55 -4.82 -1.66 16.75
CA LEU A 55 -3.92 -1.23 17.82
C LEU A 55 -2.68 -0.50 17.28
N LEU A 56 -2.12 -0.97 16.16
CA LEU A 56 -1.01 -0.31 15.47
C LEU A 56 -1.43 1.08 14.97
N ALA A 57 -2.56 1.19 14.28
CA ALA A 57 -3.09 2.46 13.78
C ALA A 57 -3.33 3.46 14.92
N ARG A 58 -3.91 3.02 16.03
CA ARG A 58 -4.07 3.87 17.22
C ARG A 58 -2.73 4.33 17.78
N SER A 59 -1.77 3.41 17.91
CA SER A 59 -0.42 3.72 18.40
C SER A 59 0.30 4.74 17.50
N ILE A 60 0.14 4.64 16.18
CA ILE A 60 0.68 5.60 15.21
C ILE A 60 0.07 6.99 15.43
N ALA A 61 -1.25 7.08 15.65
CA ALA A 61 -1.92 8.34 15.94
C ALA A 61 -1.38 8.99 17.23
N ASP A 62 -1.23 8.22 18.30
CA ASP A 62 -0.70 8.71 19.58
C ASP A 62 0.76 9.20 19.46
N ILE A 63 1.59 8.48 18.69
CA ILE A 63 2.96 8.91 18.38
C ILE A 63 2.95 10.21 17.58
N ALA A 64 2.08 10.31 16.57
CA ALA A 64 2.01 11.49 15.72
C ALA A 64 1.55 12.73 16.51
N GLU A 65 0.54 12.60 17.37
CA GLU A 65 0.10 13.67 18.27
C GLU A 65 1.23 14.17 19.19
N ARG A 66 1.99 13.26 19.79
CA ARG A 66 3.13 13.61 20.65
C ARG A 66 4.31 14.23 19.88
N ARG A 67 4.66 13.68 18.71
CA ARG A 67 5.83 14.10 17.91
C ARG A 67 5.57 15.39 17.11
N PHE A 68 4.32 15.66 16.75
CA PHE A 68 3.92 16.78 15.90
C PHE A 68 2.81 17.62 16.56
N PRO A 69 3.05 18.25 17.73
CA PRO A 69 2.03 18.97 18.49
C PRO A 69 1.45 20.21 17.79
N LYS A 70 2.12 20.68 16.72
CA LYS A 70 1.63 21.78 15.86
C LYS A 70 0.69 21.30 14.76
N CYS A 71 0.48 19.99 14.61
CA CYS A 71 -0.48 19.39 13.70
C CYS A 71 -1.74 18.99 14.48
N LYS A 72 -2.88 18.93 13.79
CA LYS A 72 -4.11 18.40 14.39
C LYS A 72 -4.26 16.93 13.98
N THR A 73 -3.89 16.02 14.87
CA THR A 73 -4.03 14.58 14.64
C THR A 73 -5.45 14.11 14.99
N SER A 74 -5.99 13.19 14.20
CA SER A 74 -7.27 12.51 14.44
C SER A 74 -7.12 11.02 14.16
N PHE A 75 -7.87 10.22 14.91
CA PHE A 75 -7.97 8.78 14.70
C PHE A 75 -9.42 8.42 14.40
N LYS A 76 -9.65 7.61 13.35
CA LYS A 76 -10.97 7.10 13.00
C LYS A 76 -10.92 5.60 12.70
N ILE A 77 -12.02 4.94 13.03
CA ILE A 77 -12.26 3.53 12.71
C ILE A 77 -13.61 3.42 12.03
N TYR A 78 -13.74 2.49 11.08
CA TYR A 78 -15.00 2.18 10.39
C TYR A 78 -15.13 0.66 10.20
N PRO A 79 -16.35 0.12 9.98
CA PRO A 79 -16.52 -1.30 9.70
C PRO A 79 -15.77 -1.74 8.43
N SER A 80 -15.16 -2.92 8.45
CA SER A 80 -14.47 -3.48 7.27
C SER A 80 -15.38 -3.55 6.05
N THR A 81 -14.80 -3.32 4.87
CA THR A 81 -15.51 -3.38 3.59
C THR A 81 -15.62 -4.81 3.03
N GLY A 82 -15.01 -5.80 3.70
CA GLY A 82 -14.99 -7.22 3.31
C GLY A 82 -14.13 -7.57 2.09
N ARG A 83 -13.71 -6.59 1.27
CA ARG A 83 -12.79 -6.80 0.14
C ARG A 83 -12.05 -5.53 -0.26
N ASN A 84 -10.90 -5.71 -0.91
CA ASN A 84 -10.14 -4.61 -1.50
C ASN A 84 -10.99 -3.86 -2.54
N SER A 85 -10.83 -2.53 -2.59
CA SER A 85 -11.50 -1.63 -3.54
C SER A 85 -13.02 -1.55 -3.41
N ALA A 86 -13.62 -2.12 -2.35
CA ALA A 86 -15.01 -1.84 -2.02
C ALA A 86 -15.14 -0.45 -1.38
N GLU A 87 -16.17 0.31 -1.78
CA GLU A 87 -16.43 1.64 -1.23
C GLU A 87 -16.72 1.58 0.28
N PRO A 88 -16.05 2.42 1.09
CA PRO A 88 -16.44 2.60 2.47
C PRO A 88 -17.70 3.47 2.57
N GLU A 89 -18.27 3.57 3.78
CA GLU A 89 -19.40 4.46 4.03
C GLU A 89 -19.08 5.93 3.69
N LYS A 90 -20.10 6.71 3.31
CA LYS A 90 -19.92 8.13 2.93
C LYS A 90 -19.31 8.99 4.05
N THR A 91 -19.48 8.56 5.29
CA THR A 91 -18.84 9.16 6.47
C THR A 91 -17.32 9.08 6.38
N VAL A 92 -16.75 8.00 5.86
CA VAL A 92 -15.31 7.83 5.63
C VAL A 92 -14.82 8.85 4.62
N GLU A 93 -15.43 8.92 3.43
CA GLU A 93 -15.08 9.92 2.40
C GLU A 93 -15.11 11.36 2.96
N THR A 94 -16.16 11.69 3.73
CA THR A 94 -16.30 13.00 4.36
C THR A 94 -15.17 13.28 5.34
N ASN A 95 -14.72 12.28 6.11
CA ASN A 95 -13.55 12.41 6.95
C ASN A 95 -12.27 12.58 6.13
N LEU A 96 -12.06 11.80 5.07
CA LEU A 96 -10.86 11.92 4.23
C LEU A 96 -10.71 13.35 3.69
N LYS A 97 -11.79 13.93 3.16
CA LYS A 97 -11.81 15.29 2.58
C LYS A 97 -11.54 16.43 3.57
N LYS A 98 -11.66 16.19 4.88
CA LYS A 98 -11.46 17.20 5.94
C LYS A 98 -10.02 17.28 6.45
N HIS A 99 -9.11 16.44 5.94
CA HIS A 99 -7.73 16.36 6.39
C HIS A 99 -6.76 16.66 5.24
N ASP A 100 -5.51 16.92 5.57
CA ASP A 100 -4.48 17.30 4.59
C ASP A 100 -3.55 16.11 4.31
N VAL A 101 -3.36 15.23 5.30
CA VAL A 101 -2.55 14.00 5.23
C VAL A 101 -3.34 12.85 5.86
N ILE A 102 -3.29 11.68 5.22
CA ILE A 102 -3.96 10.46 5.67
C ILE A 102 -2.99 9.28 5.66
N LEU A 103 -2.95 8.55 6.75
CA LEU A 103 -2.41 7.19 6.82
C LEU A 103 -3.57 6.21 6.91
N ALA A 104 -3.84 5.45 5.84
CA ALA A 104 -4.88 4.44 5.78
C ALA A 104 -4.30 3.06 6.10
N ILE A 105 -4.35 2.69 7.39
CA ILE A 105 -3.81 1.45 7.96
C ILE A 105 -4.92 0.38 7.98
N THR A 106 -5.38 -0.08 6.81
CA THR A 106 -6.61 -0.88 6.69
C THR A 106 -6.36 -2.35 6.43
N THR A 107 -7.33 -3.21 6.72
CA THR A 107 -7.44 -4.63 6.35
C THR A 107 -7.62 -4.78 4.86
N TYR A 108 -8.64 -4.11 4.36
CA TYR A 108 -8.95 -4.04 2.94
C TYR A 108 -8.57 -2.68 2.38
N SER A 109 -7.84 -2.68 1.27
CA SER A 109 -7.34 -1.45 0.65
C SER A 109 -8.49 -0.60 0.11
N ILE A 110 -8.47 0.69 0.42
CA ILE A 110 -9.34 1.71 -0.18
C ILE A 110 -8.65 2.46 -1.33
N SER A 111 -7.51 1.96 -1.83
CA SER A 111 -6.73 2.61 -2.88
C SER A 111 -7.52 2.81 -4.18
N HIS A 112 -8.33 1.85 -4.61
CA HIS A 112 -9.14 1.99 -5.83
C HIS A 112 -10.60 2.24 -5.49
N THR A 113 -10.86 3.32 -4.74
CA THR A 113 -12.21 3.78 -4.37
C THR A 113 -12.47 5.23 -4.81
N ASP A 114 -13.73 5.57 -5.03
CA ASP A 114 -14.24 6.92 -5.25
C ASP A 114 -14.02 7.80 -4.03
N ALA A 115 -14.12 7.23 -2.81
CA ALA A 115 -13.82 7.93 -1.57
C ALA A 115 -12.37 8.49 -1.57
N ARG A 116 -11.38 7.64 -1.86
CA ARG A 116 -9.96 8.02 -1.96
C ARG A 116 -9.74 8.96 -3.13
N GLN A 117 -10.32 8.67 -4.30
CA GLN A 117 -10.16 9.51 -5.49
C GLN A 117 -10.70 10.93 -5.28
N SER A 118 -11.86 11.05 -4.65
CA SER A 118 -12.47 12.34 -4.37
C SER A 118 -11.68 13.17 -3.35
N ALA A 119 -11.06 12.53 -2.35
CA ALA A 119 -10.18 13.22 -1.41
C ALA A 119 -8.88 13.71 -2.06
N THR A 120 -8.20 12.85 -2.82
CA THR A 120 -6.96 13.21 -3.53
C THR A 120 -7.18 14.33 -4.56
N LYS A 121 -8.33 14.34 -5.26
CA LYS A 121 -8.75 15.46 -6.12
C LYS A 121 -8.86 16.81 -5.39
N MET A 122 -9.12 16.82 -4.08
CA MET A 122 -9.13 18.04 -3.25
C MET A 122 -7.72 18.42 -2.73
N GLY A 123 -6.70 17.65 -3.09
CA GLY A 123 -5.31 17.89 -2.68
C GLY A 123 -4.88 17.14 -1.42
N VAL A 124 -5.70 16.23 -0.89
CA VAL A 124 -5.35 15.41 0.27
C VAL A 124 -4.28 14.38 -0.10
N ARG A 125 -3.25 14.25 0.74
CA ARG A 125 -2.20 13.23 0.57
C ARG A 125 -2.55 11.94 1.29
N ILE A 126 -2.43 10.79 0.63
CA ILE A 126 -2.88 9.51 1.20
C ILE A 126 -1.83 8.41 1.01
N ALA A 127 -1.30 7.88 2.11
CA ALA A 127 -0.61 6.58 2.10
C ALA A 127 -1.62 5.47 2.40
N SER A 128 -1.78 4.54 1.47
CA SER A 128 -2.51 3.30 1.70
C SER A 128 -1.53 2.23 2.18
N MET A 129 -1.83 1.62 3.33
CA MET A 129 -0.90 0.69 3.98
C MET A 129 -1.63 -0.60 4.36
N PRO A 130 -2.26 -1.28 3.39
CA PRO A 130 -2.94 -2.53 3.67
C PRO A 130 -1.92 -3.58 4.10
N SER A 131 -2.26 -4.28 5.17
CA SER A 131 -1.50 -5.43 5.72
C SER A 131 -0.12 -5.07 6.24
N VAL A 132 0.06 -3.79 6.60
CA VAL A 132 1.24 -3.34 7.31
C VAL A 132 1.31 -3.98 8.70
N LEU A 133 2.51 -4.40 9.07
CA LEU A 133 2.83 -4.99 10.37
C LEU A 133 3.67 -4.01 11.20
N ALA A 134 3.58 -4.10 12.53
CA ALA A 134 4.36 -3.23 13.42
C ALA A 134 5.86 -3.35 13.17
N ASP A 135 6.34 -4.56 12.87
CA ASP A 135 7.75 -4.85 12.63
C ASP A 135 8.31 -4.11 11.40
N MET A 136 7.46 -3.71 10.46
CA MET A 136 7.87 -2.88 9.32
C MET A 136 8.32 -1.48 9.75
N PHE A 137 7.84 -0.99 10.89
CA PHE A 137 8.23 0.30 11.49
C PHE A 137 9.43 0.21 12.42
N TYR A 138 9.91 -0.99 12.74
CA TYR A 138 11.13 -1.15 13.55
C TYR A 138 12.35 -0.70 12.77
N ASN A 139 13.44 -0.42 13.48
CA ASN A 139 14.72 -0.09 12.86
C ASN A 139 15.18 -1.23 11.93
N GLY A 140 15.48 -0.90 10.67
CA GLY A 140 15.80 -1.86 9.62
C GLY A 140 14.57 -2.45 8.90
N GLY A 141 13.36 -2.14 9.37
CA GLY A 141 12.11 -2.47 8.69
C GLY A 141 11.84 -1.58 7.47
N SER A 142 10.92 -2.02 6.61
CA SER A 142 10.60 -1.38 5.32
C SER A 142 10.09 0.06 5.41
N MET A 143 9.68 0.54 6.59
CA MET A 143 9.29 1.94 6.82
C MET A 143 10.43 2.82 7.30
N THR A 144 11.60 2.25 7.57
CA THR A 144 12.79 2.96 8.07
C THR A 144 13.94 3.01 7.06
N VAL A 145 13.72 2.45 5.86
CA VAL A 145 14.70 2.46 4.77
C VAL A 145 14.84 3.87 4.18
N ASP A 146 15.93 4.11 3.47
CA ASP A 146 16.14 5.40 2.78
C ASP A 146 15.26 5.51 1.54
N TYR A 147 14.08 6.13 1.71
CA TYR A 147 13.15 6.37 0.62
C TYR A 147 13.67 7.29 -0.48
N THR A 148 14.73 8.08 -0.23
CA THR A 148 15.40 8.84 -1.30
C THR A 148 16.07 7.90 -2.28
N ARG A 149 16.78 6.90 -1.75
CA ARG A 149 17.43 5.86 -2.55
C ARG A 149 16.40 4.96 -3.23
N ILE A 150 15.34 4.57 -2.51
CA ILE A 150 14.22 3.80 -3.10
C ILE A 150 13.63 4.58 -4.28
N ALA A 151 13.28 5.86 -4.09
CA ALA A 151 12.72 6.68 -5.15
C ALA A 151 13.66 6.78 -6.37
N SER A 152 14.97 7.00 -6.14
CA SER A 152 15.97 7.04 -7.21
C SER A 152 16.04 5.74 -8.00
N GLU A 153 16.11 4.59 -7.32
CA GLU A 153 16.16 3.28 -7.98
C GLU A 153 14.85 2.95 -8.70
N THR A 154 13.69 3.24 -8.10
CA THR A 154 12.40 3.05 -8.74
C THR A 154 12.31 3.87 -10.02
N MET A 155 12.68 5.15 -9.99
CA MET A 155 12.68 6.00 -11.18
C MET A 155 13.65 5.49 -12.26
N ARG A 156 14.83 4.98 -11.87
CA ARG A 156 15.79 4.37 -12.80
C ARG A 156 15.18 3.15 -13.49
N LEU A 157 14.52 2.26 -12.76
CA LEU A 157 13.84 1.09 -13.29
C LEU A 157 12.66 1.47 -14.20
N THR A 158 11.85 2.46 -13.79
CA THR A 158 10.76 3.00 -14.63
C THR A 158 11.29 3.57 -15.96
N LYS A 159 12.46 4.22 -15.95
CA LYS A 159 13.12 4.69 -17.19
C LYS A 159 13.54 3.53 -18.09
N ILE A 160 14.00 2.42 -17.55
CA ILE A 160 14.31 1.21 -18.33
C ILE A 160 13.02 0.68 -18.98
N LEU A 161 11.93 0.56 -18.20
CA LEU A 161 10.64 0.12 -18.72
C LEU A 161 10.15 1.02 -19.87
N ASN A 162 10.25 2.35 -19.73
CA ASN A 162 9.83 3.31 -20.76
C ASN A 162 10.62 3.21 -22.07
N ASN A 163 11.84 2.68 -22.03
CA ASN A 163 12.69 2.52 -23.22
C ASN A 163 12.70 1.08 -23.75
N THR A 164 11.83 0.21 -23.22
CA THR A 164 11.76 -1.20 -23.58
C THR A 164 10.49 -1.49 -24.38
N SER A 165 10.54 -2.43 -25.32
CA SER A 165 9.38 -2.85 -26.12
C SER A 165 8.93 -4.29 -25.84
N MET A 166 9.80 -5.12 -25.30
CA MET A 166 9.59 -6.55 -25.08
C MET A 166 10.21 -6.95 -23.75
N ILE A 167 9.44 -7.70 -22.94
CA ILE A 167 9.92 -8.30 -21.69
C ILE A 167 9.96 -9.81 -21.87
N ARG A 168 11.02 -10.45 -21.35
CA ARG A 168 11.10 -11.91 -21.18
C ARG A 168 11.52 -12.21 -19.74
N ILE A 169 10.74 -13.04 -19.07
CA ILE A 169 10.98 -13.51 -17.70
C ILE A 169 11.39 -14.98 -17.80
N ASN A 170 12.60 -15.29 -17.31
CA ASN A 170 13.10 -16.65 -17.25
C ASN A 170 13.52 -17.01 -15.82
N THR A 171 13.08 -18.16 -15.32
CA THR A 171 13.46 -18.66 -13.99
C THR A 171 13.97 -20.10 -14.07
N LYS A 172 14.82 -20.49 -13.11
CA LYS A 172 15.29 -21.88 -12.96
C LYS A 172 14.15 -22.88 -12.73
N THR A 173 13.01 -22.40 -12.22
CA THR A 173 11.82 -23.20 -11.90
C THR A 173 10.94 -23.47 -13.12
N GLY A 174 11.30 -22.91 -14.29
CA GLY A 174 10.66 -23.21 -15.58
C GLY A 174 9.72 -22.13 -16.10
N THR A 175 9.67 -20.95 -15.46
CA THR A 175 9.02 -19.79 -16.08
C THR A 175 9.83 -19.39 -17.31
N ASP A 176 9.16 -19.30 -18.46
CA ASP A 176 9.67 -18.70 -19.68
C ASP A 176 8.51 -17.99 -20.36
N PHE A 177 8.37 -16.70 -20.04
CA PHE A 177 7.19 -15.91 -20.35
C PHE A 177 7.60 -14.58 -20.97
N PHE A 178 6.99 -14.19 -22.09
CA PHE A 178 7.30 -12.94 -22.76
C PHE A 178 6.05 -12.19 -23.23
N PHE A 179 6.12 -10.86 -23.24
CA PHE A 179 5.01 -9.99 -23.62
C PHE A 179 5.52 -8.59 -24.00
N SER A 180 4.79 -7.91 -24.89
CA SER A 180 5.16 -6.57 -25.34
C SER A 180 4.71 -5.52 -24.34
N ILE A 181 5.52 -4.47 -24.23
CA ILE A 181 5.18 -3.23 -23.52
C ILE A 181 5.34 -2.02 -24.45
N LYS A 182 5.43 -2.24 -25.77
CA LYS A 182 5.64 -1.19 -26.76
C LYS A 182 4.51 -0.15 -26.68
N GLY A 183 4.90 1.11 -26.58
CA GLY A 183 3.96 2.24 -26.49
C GLY A 183 3.27 2.39 -25.13
N ARG A 184 3.61 1.57 -24.13
CA ARG A 184 3.12 1.73 -22.76
C ARG A 184 4.04 2.66 -21.97
N LYS A 185 3.48 3.34 -20.97
CA LYS A 185 4.22 4.18 -20.03
C LYS A 185 4.35 3.44 -18.71
N GLY A 186 5.58 3.29 -18.24
CA GLY A 186 5.88 2.79 -16.91
C GLY A 186 5.48 3.81 -15.84
N LEU A 187 5.10 3.28 -14.69
CA LEU A 187 4.74 4.02 -13.48
C LEU A 187 5.74 3.70 -12.37
N SER A 188 5.83 4.59 -11.39
CA SER A 188 6.77 4.50 -10.27
C SER A 188 6.03 4.74 -8.95
N ASP A 189 5.93 3.71 -8.13
CA ASP A 189 5.52 3.84 -6.73
C ASP A 189 6.77 4.08 -5.87
N THR A 190 7.15 5.36 -5.73
CA THR A 190 8.37 5.77 -5.03
C THR A 190 8.18 5.88 -3.52
N GLY A 191 6.93 5.92 -3.06
CA GLY A 191 6.59 6.19 -1.66
C GLY A 191 6.80 7.64 -1.23
N ILE A 192 7.20 8.55 -2.13
CA ILE A 192 7.26 9.99 -1.84
C ILE A 192 5.91 10.60 -2.21
N LEU A 193 5.12 10.94 -1.20
CA LEU A 193 3.72 11.36 -1.29
C LEU A 193 3.53 12.74 -0.64
N ASN A 194 4.41 13.70 -0.96
CA ASN A 194 4.52 14.96 -0.24
C ASN A 194 3.90 16.16 -0.98
N SER A 195 3.45 15.98 -2.22
CA SER A 195 2.78 17.00 -3.04
C SER A 195 1.26 16.91 -2.91
N ARG A 196 0.55 18.02 -3.12
CA ARG A 196 -0.91 18.07 -2.95
C ARG A 196 -1.58 17.05 -3.87
N GLY A 197 -2.41 16.18 -3.29
CA GLY A 197 -3.15 15.14 -4.01
C GLY A 197 -2.36 13.85 -4.25
N ASP A 198 -1.10 13.78 -3.82
CA ASP A 198 -0.31 12.54 -3.94
C ASP A 198 -0.96 11.39 -3.18
N TRP A 199 -0.92 10.22 -3.78
CA TRP A 199 -1.30 8.99 -3.11
C TRP A 199 -0.52 7.81 -3.66
N GLY A 200 -0.38 6.78 -2.84
CA GLY A 200 0.35 5.57 -3.17
C GLY A 200 0.36 4.61 -2.00
N ASN A 201 1.13 3.53 -2.13
CA ASN A 201 1.27 2.58 -1.03
C ASN A 201 2.47 2.93 -0.15
N LEU A 202 2.40 2.53 1.11
CA LEU A 202 3.60 2.35 1.93
C LEU A 202 3.54 0.96 2.60
N PRO A 203 4.62 0.15 2.56
CA PRO A 203 5.89 0.43 1.89
C PRO A 203 5.75 0.53 0.36
N ALA A 204 6.70 1.21 -0.28
CA ALA A 204 6.75 1.39 -1.73
C ALA A 204 8.06 0.86 -2.32
N GLY A 205 8.33 1.14 -3.60
CA GLY A 205 9.55 0.75 -4.30
C GLY A 205 9.34 0.02 -5.61
N GLU A 206 8.14 0.12 -6.21
CA GLU A 206 7.78 -0.65 -7.40
C GLU A 206 7.81 0.20 -8.66
N ALA A 207 8.53 -0.28 -9.68
CA ALA A 207 8.42 0.21 -11.04
C ALA A 207 7.58 -0.81 -11.82
N TYR A 208 6.45 -0.37 -12.38
CA TYR A 208 5.49 -1.27 -13.01
C TYR A 208 4.95 -0.72 -14.32
N ILE A 209 4.53 -1.62 -15.20
CA ILE A 209 3.99 -1.29 -16.52
C ILE A 209 3.00 -2.37 -16.94
N ALA A 210 1.91 -1.98 -17.60
CA ALA A 210 0.94 -2.94 -18.12
C ALA A 210 1.48 -3.60 -19.41
N PRO A 211 1.26 -4.91 -19.62
CA PRO A 211 1.53 -5.55 -20.90
C PRO A 211 0.58 -5.02 -21.98
N VAL A 212 1.00 -5.11 -23.24
CA VAL A 212 0.11 -4.97 -24.40
C VAL A 212 -0.74 -6.24 -24.48
N GLU A 213 -2.05 -6.05 -24.57
CA GLU A 213 -3.04 -7.13 -24.65
C GLU A 213 -2.71 -8.03 -25.84
N ARG A 214 -2.99 -9.32 -25.67
CA ARG A 214 -2.78 -10.35 -26.71
C ARG A 214 -1.32 -10.62 -27.13
N THR A 215 -0.35 -10.07 -26.42
CA THR A 215 1.08 -10.29 -26.75
C THR A 215 1.79 -11.28 -25.83
N ALA A 216 1.16 -11.64 -24.71
CA ALA A 216 1.71 -12.53 -23.71
C ALA A 216 1.73 -13.99 -24.18
N ASN A 217 2.89 -14.62 -24.12
CA ASN A 217 3.10 -16.00 -24.55
C ASN A 217 4.11 -16.71 -23.64
N GLY A 218 3.92 -18.01 -23.44
CA GLY A 218 4.84 -18.86 -22.71
C GLY A 218 4.27 -19.40 -21.41
N ILE A 219 5.13 -19.68 -20.45
CA ILE A 219 4.78 -20.41 -19.22
C ILE A 219 5.17 -19.59 -18.00
N VAL A 220 4.24 -19.44 -17.06
CA VAL A 220 4.50 -18.92 -15.71
C VAL A 220 4.32 -20.03 -14.70
N ILE A 221 5.37 -20.28 -13.91
CA ILE A 221 5.34 -21.22 -12.80
C ILE A 221 5.10 -20.44 -11.50
N ILE A 222 3.99 -20.74 -10.84
CA ILE A 222 3.70 -20.26 -9.49
C ILE A 222 4.05 -21.38 -8.52
N GLU A 223 5.10 -21.18 -7.73
CA GLU A 223 5.63 -22.20 -6.84
C GLU A 223 4.73 -22.46 -5.64
N ALA A 224 4.73 -23.71 -5.16
CA ALA A 224 4.05 -24.09 -3.93
C ALA A 224 4.49 -23.20 -2.76
N GLY A 225 3.54 -22.77 -1.94
CA GLY A 225 3.79 -21.88 -0.81
C GLY A 225 3.82 -20.38 -1.14
N TRP A 226 3.79 -19.98 -2.42
CA TRP A 226 3.72 -18.56 -2.79
C TRP A 226 2.45 -17.87 -2.26
N PHE A 227 1.31 -18.56 -2.33
CA PHE A 227 0.03 -18.09 -1.77
C PHE A 227 -0.47 -19.04 -0.68
N PRO A 228 -1.21 -18.55 0.34
CA PRO A 228 -1.84 -19.42 1.33
C PRO A 228 -2.62 -20.56 0.66
N ASN A 229 -2.36 -21.79 1.13
CA ASN A 229 -2.96 -23.03 0.63
C ASN A 229 -2.54 -23.49 -0.77
N LEU A 230 -1.61 -22.82 -1.45
CA LEU A 230 -1.03 -23.35 -2.68
C LEU A 230 -0.04 -24.48 -2.37
N LYS A 231 -0.51 -25.73 -2.40
CA LYS A 231 0.27 -26.92 -1.98
C LYS A 231 1.15 -27.53 -3.07
N ARG A 232 0.93 -27.17 -4.33
CA ARG A 232 1.67 -27.68 -5.49
C ARG A 232 1.93 -26.54 -6.46
N ASN A 233 2.99 -26.65 -7.25
CA ASN A 233 3.28 -25.69 -8.30
C ASN A 233 2.09 -25.61 -9.27
N MET A 234 1.68 -24.39 -9.61
CA MET A 234 0.75 -24.13 -10.70
C MET A 234 1.53 -23.73 -11.93
N ARG A 235 1.15 -24.30 -13.07
CA ARG A 235 1.69 -23.95 -14.38
C ARG A 235 0.60 -23.23 -15.16
N LEU A 236 0.83 -21.94 -15.42
CA LEU A 236 -0.03 -21.12 -16.27
C LEU A 236 0.60 -21.08 -17.66
N ILE A 237 -0.19 -21.42 -18.69
CA ILE A 237 0.24 -21.38 -20.08
C ILE A 237 -0.50 -20.20 -20.70
N PHE A 238 0.25 -19.33 -21.37
CA PHE A 238 -0.28 -18.18 -22.07
C PHE A 238 -0.08 -18.32 -23.58
N GLU A 239 -1.16 -18.12 -24.32
CA GLU A 239 -1.16 -18.13 -25.79
C GLU A 239 -1.88 -16.89 -26.31
N SER A 240 -1.11 -15.97 -26.90
CA SER A 240 -1.62 -14.67 -27.39
C SER A 240 -2.49 -13.95 -26.34
N GLY A 241 -2.02 -13.92 -25.10
CA GLY A 241 -2.64 -13.24 -23.97
C GLY A 241 -3.82 -13.93 -23.29
N ASN A 242 -4.17 -15.16 -23.67
CA ASN A 242 -5.15 -16.00 -22.97
C ASN A 242 -4.45 -17.06 -22.11
#